data_AF-A0A4P9YIV2-F1
#
_entry.id   AF-A0A4P9YIV2-F1
#
_cell.length_a   1.000
_cell.length_b   1.000
_cell.length_c   1.000
_cell.angle_alpha   90.00
_cell.angle_beta   90.00
_cell.angle_gamma   90.00
#
_symmetry.space_group_name_H-M   'P 1'
#
loop_
_entity.id
_entity.type
_entity.pdbx_description
1 polymer ?
#
loop_
_entity_poly.entity_id
_entity_poly.type
_entity_poly.pdbx_seq_one_letter_code
_entity_poly.pdbx_strand_id
1 'polypeptide(L)'
;MPLFILFETASGYALFERVQSEEIGQELGEVQKSILDLSKFGQMIKLKSFMPFKSAGDALENINDISEGIVGESLKNFLEMNLGNAGKKSKITIGVSDKALASSIKQELEYNCSFDEVVLEIIRGIRYHGEKMLKQFKQGDLARAQLGLGHSYSRAKVKFNVNRSDNMIIQAISLLDQLDKDVNTFSMRIREWYSWHFPELVRLVNDNAKYAVLAKLIGDKSTLSEDKINDITKIVDGDEDLAQHIIDAARSSMGTDISPIDLINIKLFADRVISLNEYRARLFSYLQNKMNIVAPNLATLIGEIVGARLIAHAGSLTNLSKYPASTVQILGAEKALFRALKTRGKTPKYGLIFHSSFIGRAGAKNKGRISRYLANKCSIASRIDCFSENPTTKFGEALKSQVEERMMFYESGLVPRKNTDVMQEVMQSIGKLSLQS
;
A
#
# COMPACT_ATOMS: atom_id res chain seq x y z
N MET A 1 9.25 -52.76 13.98
CA MET A 1 7.80 -52.40 13.94
C MET A 1 7.57 -51.60 12.66
N PRO A 2 6.37 -51.66 12.03
CA PRO A 2 6.10 -50.83 10.87
C PRO A 2 6.20 -49.35 11.27
N LEU A 3 7.15 -48.65 10.66
CA LEU A 3 7.41 -47.22 10.87
C LEU A 3 6.84 -46.45 9.67
N PHE A 4 5.86 -45.60 9.94
CA PHE A 4 5.36 -44.64 8.96
C PHE A 4 5.92 -43.28 9.28
N ILE A 5 6.16 -42.47 8.26
CA ILE A 5 6.79 -41.15 8.41
C ILE A 5 5.82 -40.14 7.86
N LEU A 6 5.37 -39.25 8.75
CA LEU A 6 4.54 -38.12 8.40
C LEU A 6 5.43 -37.02 7.84
N PHE A 7 5.07 -36.52 6.66
CA PHE A 7 5.76 -35.42 6.01
C PHE A 7 4.76 -34.34 5.61
N GLU A 8 4.79 -33.23 6.35
CA GLU A 8 4.04 -32.02 6.04
C GLU A 8 4.68 -31.22 4.90
N THR A 9 3.85 -30.78 3.95
CA THR A 9 4.28 -29.94 2.82
C THR A 9 3.32 -28.78 2.62
N ALA A 10 3.75 -27.77 1.85
CA ALA A 10 2.89 -26.64 1.50
C ALA A 10 1.64 -27.04 0.68
N SER A 11 1.65 -28.22 0.07
CA SER A 11 0.57 -28.72 -0.78
C SER A 11 -0.33 -29.75 -0.06
N GLY A 12 0.06 -30.25 1.12
CA GLY A 12 -0.69 -31.27 1.84
C GLY A 12 0.17 -32.15 2.74
N TYR A 13 -0.44 -33.20 3.30
CA TYR A 13 0.22 -34.21 4.12
C TYR A 13 0.57 -35.45 3.29
N ALA A 14 1.81 -35.92 3.44
CA ALA A 14 2.27 -37.17 2.86
C ALA A 14 2.57 -38.18 3.96
N LEU A 15 2.17 -39.43 3.75
CA LEU A 15 2.53 -40.55 4.61
C LEU A 15 3.41 -41.51 3.84
N PHE A 16 4.62 -41.70 4.34
CA PHE A 16 5.60 -42.63 3.79
C PHE A 16 5.72 -43.87 4.66
N GLU A 17 5.95 -45.02 4.05
CA GLU A 17 6.22 -46.27 4.74
C GLU A 17 7.69 -46.65 4.57
N ARG A 18 8.34 -46.97 5.70
CA ARG A 18 9.70 -47.51 5.70
C ARG A 18 9.66 -49.02 5.42
N VAL A 19 10.19 -49.42 4.27
CA VAL A 19 10.18 -50.82 3.80
C VAL A 19 11.44 -51.57 4.25
N GLN A 20 12.58 -50.89 4.29
CA GLN A 20 13.87 -51.47 4.68
C GLN A 20 14.57 -50.60 5.74
N SER A 21 15.25 -51.26 6.68
CA SER A 21 15.98 -50.60 7.76
C SER A 21 17.33 -51.27 8.01
N GLU A 22 18.41 -50.53 7.78
CA GLU A 22 19.71 -50.81 8.40
C GLU A 22 19.80 -49.97 9.68
N GLU A 23 19.73 -50.63 10.84
CA GLU A 23 19.83 -49.98 12.16
C GLU A 23 21.28 -49.90 12.65
N ILE A 24 22.16 -50.75 12.13
CA ILE A 24 23.57 -50.85 12.53
C ILE A 24 24.40 -50.16 11.45
N GLY A 25 24.99 -49.00 11.76
CA GLY A 25 25.92 -48.29 10.85
C GLY A 25 25.39 -47.01 10.18
N GLN A 26 24.36 -46.36 10.72
CA GLN A 26 23.76 -45.15 10.12
C GLN A 26 24.71 -43.94 10.03
N GLU A 27 25.71 -43.89 10.91
CA GLU A 27 26.76 -42.86 10.89
C GLU A 27 27.83 -43.13 9.82
N LEU A 28 27.82 -44.30 9.18
CA LEU A 28 28.75 -44.60 8.10
C LEU A 28 28.48 -43.68 6.91
N GLY A 29 29.53 -43.06 6.39
CA GLY A 29 29.42 -42.14 5.24
C GLY A 29 28.84 -42.80 3.99
N GLU A 30 28.89 -44.12 3.87
CA GLU A 30 28.26 -44.88 2.79
C GLU A 30 26.72 -44.87 2.87
N VAL A 31 26.17 -44.98 4.08
CA VAL A 31 24.72 -44.92 4.33
C VAL A 31 24.20 -43.51 4.05
N GLN A 32 24.93 -42.47 4.46
CA GLN A 32 24.56 -41.09 4.15
C GLN A 32 24.58 -40.80 2.63
N LYS A 33 25.57 -41.33 1.91
CA LYS A 33 25.60 -41.26 0.43
C LYS A 33 24.43 -42.00 -0.20
N SER A 34 23.94 -43.08 0.42
CA SER A 34 22.79 -43.80 -0.11
C SER A 34 21.49 -42.98 -0.08
N ILE A 35 21.33 -42.05 0.88
CA ILE A 35 20.17 -41.16 0.99
C ILE A 35 20.13 -40.13 -0.15
N LEU A 36 21.30 -39.68 -0.62
CA LEU A 36 21.40 -38.74 -1.74
C LEU A 36 21.03 -39.36 -3.09
N ASP A 37 21.11 -40.69 -3.22
CA ASP A 37 20.73 -41.42 -4.43
C ASP A 37 19.25 -41.83 -4.38
N LEU A 38 18.45 -41.27 -5.29
CA LEU A 38 17.01 -41.54 -5.38
C LEU A 38 16.70 -43.03 -5.54
N SER A 39 17.53 -43.77 -6.28
CA SER A 39 17.26 -45.18 -6.58
C SER A 39 17.36 -46.04 -5.33
N LYS A 40 18.35 -45.76 -4.48
CA LYS A 40 18.56 -46.45 -3.19
C LYS A 40 17.56 -45.96 -2.16
N PHE A 41 17.34 -44.65 -2.08
CA PHE A 41 16.38 -44.07 -1.13
C PHE A 41 14.94 -44.51 -1.39
N GLY A 42 14.52 -44.62 -2.66
CA GLY A 42 13.18 -45.09 -3.05
C GLY A 42 12.95 -46.58 -2.78
N GLN A 43 14.00 -47.38 -2.57
CA GLN A 43 13.87 -48.77 -2.09
C GLN A 43 13.61 -48.80 -0.58
N MET A 44 14.21 -47.89 0.17
CA MET A 44 14.04 -47.77 1.62
C MET A 44 12.66 -47.23 1.98
N ILE A 45 12.14 -46.27 1.21
CA ILE A 45 10.93 -45.51 1.54
C ILE A 45 9.98 -45.44 0.36
N LYS A 46 8.72 -45.80 0.60
CA LYS A 46 7.65 -45.72 -0.40
C LYS A 46 6.54 -44.78 0.07
N LEU A 47 6.01 -43.99 -0.85
CA LEU A 47 4.82 -43.18 -0.61
C LEU A 47 3.61 -44.10 -0.45
N LYS A 48 2.95 -44.05 0.71
CA LYS A 48 1.72 -44.82 0.98
C LYS A 48 0.48 -44.03 0.59
N SER A 49 0.42 -42.78 1.03
CA SER A 49 -0.73 -41.90 0.79
C SER A 49 -0.32 -40.45 0.77
N PHE A 50 -1.05 -39.65 0.01
CA PHE A 50 -0.88 -38.21 -0.07
C PHE A 50 -2.26 -37.55 -0.07
N MET A 51 -2.46 -36.61 0.85
CA MET A 51 -3.67 -35.81 0.93
C MET A 51 -3.36 -34.35 0.62
N PRO A 52 -3.74 -33.86 -0.58
CA PRO A 52 -3.60 -32.44 -0.90
C PRO A 52 -4.55 -31.58 -0.07
N PHE A 53 -4.13 -30.37 0.28
CA PHE A 53 -5.03 -29.37 0.88
C PHE A 53 -6.07 -28.91 -0.13
N LYS A 54 -7.30 -28.67 0.33
CA LYS A 54 -8.44 -28.34 -0.53
C LYS A 54 -8.34 -26.91 -1.08
N SER A 55 -7.80 -25.99 -0.27
CA SER A 55 -7.70 -24.58 -0.60
C SER A 55 -6.50 -23.93 0.08
N ALA A 56 -6.13 -22.71 -0.35
CA ALA A 56 -5.09 -21.93 0.31
C ALA A 56 -5.47 -21.52 1.76
N GLY A 57 -6.76 -21.42 2.07
CA GLY A 57 -7.25 -21.15 3.43
C GLY A 57 -7.05 -22.36 4.34
N ASP A 58 -7.43 -23.54 3.86
CA ASP A 58 -7.18 -24.83 4.54
C ASP A 58 -5.67 -25.05 4.76
N ALA A 59 -4.83 -24.78 3.75
CA ALA A 59 -3.38 -24.85 3.91
C ALA A 59 -2.84 -23.87 4.98
N LEU A 60 -3.42 -22.67 5.07
CA LEU A 60 -3.04 -21.65 6.07
C LEU A 60 -3.45 -22.06 7.50
N GLU A 61 -4.63 -22.65 7.66
CA GLU A 61 -5.10 -23.18 8.94
C GLU A 61 -4.19 -24.32 9.41
N ASN A 62 -3.94 -25.29 8.54
CA ASN A 62 -3.08 -26.43 8.85
C ASN A 62 -1.64 -26.01 9.20
N ILE A 63 -1.02 -25.04 8.49
CA ILE A 63 0.33 -24.59 8.87
C ILE A 63 0.34 -23.86 10.22
N ASN A 64 -0.73 -23.14 10.57
CA ASN A 64 -0.83 -22.51 11.90
C ASN A 64 -0.91 -23.58 12.98
N ASP A 65 -1.76 -24.60 12.80
CA ASP A 65 -1.90 -25.71 13.74
C ASP A 65 -0.60 -26.49 13.90
N ILE A 66 0.05 -26.87 12.80
CA ILE A 66 1.36 -27.54 12.83
C ILE A 66 2.40 -26.67 13.54
N SER A 67 2.44 -25.36 13.27
CA SER A 67 3.42 -24.45 13.88
C SER A 67 3.27 -24.33 15.40
N GLU A 68 2.06 -24.59 15.91
CA GLU A 68 1.73 -24.58 17.33
C GLU A 68 1.72 -26.00 17.93
N GLY A 69 1.99 -27.03 17.12
CA GLY A 69 2.03 -28.43 17.52
C GLY A 69 0.66 -29.06 17.77
N ILE A 70 -0.41 -28.47 17.23
CA ILE A 70 -1.80 -28.92 17.38
C ILE A 70 -2.16 -29.86 16.23
N VAL A 71 -2.93 -30.90 16.51
CA VAL A 71 -3.41 -31.84 15.49
C VAL A 71 -4.73 -31.31 14.92
N GLY A 72 -4.68 -30.72 13.73
CA GLY A 72 -5.88 -30.28 13.02
C GLY A 72 -6.79 -31.46 12.61
N GLU A 73 -8.08 -31.19 12.40
CA GLU A 73 -9.07 -32.20 12.01
C GLU A 73 -8.69 -32.91 10.70
N SER A 74 -8.14 -32.17 9.73
CA SER A 74 -7.62 -32.72 8.48
C SER A 74 -6.50 -33.73 8.69
N LEU A 75 -5.56 -33.44 9.61
CA LEU A 75 -4.45 -34.36 9.93
C LEU A 75 -4.96 -35.60 10.66
N LYS A 76 -5.88 -35.43 11.60
CA LYS A 76 -6.53 -36.54 12.31
C LYS A 76 -7.23 -37.50 11.36
N ASN A 77 -8.10 -36.98 10.49
CA ASN A 77 -8.82 -37.77 9.49
C ASN A 77 -7.85 -38.49 8.53
N PHE A 78 -6.75 -37.83 8.16
CA PHE A 78 -5.73 -38.43 7.30
C PHE A 78 -5.00 -39.61 7.96
N LEU A 79 -4.63 -39.48 9.25
CA LEU A 79 -3.96 -40.56 9.98
C LEU A 79 -4.90 -41.74 10.21
N GLU A 80 -6.13 -41.48 10.65
CA GLU A 80 -7.15 -42.52 10.88
C GLU A 80 -7.49 -43.29 9.60
N MET A 81 -7.63 -42.60 8.46
CA MET A 81 -7.93 -43.25 7.17
C MET A 81 -6.81 -44.17 6.69
N ASN A 82 -5.54 -43.84 6.95
CA ASN A 82 -4.38 -44.57 6.40
C ASN A 82 -3.76 -45.60 7.36
N LEU A 83 -3.97 -45.44 8.66
CA LEU A 83 -3.41 -46.30 9.70
C LEU A 83 -4.50 -47.09 10.46
N GLY A 84 -5.78 -46.74 10.30
CA GLY A 84 -6.91 -47.31 11.03
C GLY A 84 -6.95 -46.87 12.49
N ASN A 85 -8.09 -47.06 13.17
CA ASN A 85 -8.21 -46.69 14.58
C ASN A 85 -7.27 -47.53 15.45
N ALA A 86 -6.21 -46.90 15.95
CA ALA A 86 -5.32 -47.53 16.91
C ALA A 86 -6.00 -47.57 18.28
N GLY A 87 -6.45 -48.75 18.70
CA GLY A 87 -6.57 -49.01 20.14
C GLY A 87 -5.17 -49.12 20.78
N LYS A 88 -5.12 -49.09 22.12
CA LYS A 88 -3.94 -49.24 23.01
C LYS A 88 -2.95 -50.40 22.72
N LYS A 89 -3.16 -51.21 21.68
CA LYS A 89 -2.31 -52.33 21.23
C LYS A 89 -1.80 -52.21 19.79
N SER A 90 -1.90 -51.03 19.15
CA SER A 90 -1.37 -50.86 17.80
C SER A 90 0.18 -50.92 17.82
N LYS A 91 0.76 -51.82 17.02
CA LYS A 91 2.22 -51.97 16.86
C LYS A 91 2.82 -50.95 15.88
N ILE A 92 2.10 -49.87 15.58
CA ILE A 92 2.44 -48.89 14.54
C ILE A 92 3.20 -47.75 15.19
N THR A 93 4.32 -47.36 14.59
CA THR A 93 5.09 -46.18 15.02
C THR A 93 5.04 -45.11 13.93
N ILE A 94 4.77 -43.86 14.31
CA ILE A 94 4.78 -42.70 13.41
C ILE A 94 6.00 -41.84 13.71
N GLY A 95 6.88 -41.67 12.73
CA GLY A 95 7.96 -40.72 12.74
C GLY A 95 7.46 -39.32 12.39
N VAL A 96 7.75 -38.34 13.24
CA VAL A 96 7.31 -36.94 13.09
C VAL A 96 8.52 -36.01 13.19
N SER A 97 8.47 -34.88 12.49
CA SER A 97 9.55 -33.86 12.45
C SER A 97 9.65 -33.03 13.73
N ASP A 98 8.55 -32.85 14.46
CA ASP A 98 8.46 -32.03 15.67
C ASP A 98 8.02 -32.88 16.88
N LYS A 99 8.70 -32.66 18.00
CA LYS A 99 8.43 -33.28 19.30
C LYS A 99 7.09 -32.82 19.89
N ALA A 100 6.71 -31.56 19.69
CA ALA A 100 5.42 -31.03 20.17
C ALA A 100 4.27 -31.76 19.45
N LEU A 101 4.32 -31.80 18.13
CA LEU A 101 3.35 -32.52 17.30
C LEU A 101 3.30 -34.02 17.63
N ALA A 102 4.45 -34.66 17.84
CA ALA A 102 4.51 -36.06 18.27
C ALA A 102 3.79 -36.31 19.60
N SER A 103 3.88 -35.35 20.54
CA SER A 103 3.20 -35.43 21.84
C SER A 103 1.69 -35.29 21.68
N SER A 104 1.23 -34.36 20.85
CA SER A 104 -0.20 -34.13 20.58
C SER A 104 -0.84 -35.30 19.84
N ILE A 105 -0.17 -35.86 18.82
CA ILE A 105 -0.64 -37.07 18.11
C ILE A 105 -0.78 -38.25 19.07
N LYS A 106 0.19 -38.43 19.97
CA LYS A 106 0.14 -39.50 20.97
C LYS A 106 -1.02 -39.33 21.97
N GLN A 107 -1.33 -38.09 22.35
CA GLN A 107 -2.44 -37.79 23.26
C GLN A 107 -3.80 -37.97 22.59
N GLU A 108 -3.97 -37.52 21.35
CA GLU A 108 -5.28 -37.51 20.68
C GLU A 108 -5.63 -38.83 19.98
N LEU A 109 -4.64 -39.51 19.41
CA LEU A 109 -4.85 -40.67 18.52
C LEU A 109 -4.28 -41.98 19.08
N GLU A 110 -3.70 -41.94 20.28
CA GLU A 110 -3.08 -43.10 20.97
C GLU A 110 -2.02 -43.86 20.13
N TYR A 111 -1.49 -43.27 19.05
CA TYR A 111 -0.39 -43.86 18.28
C TYR A 111 0.95 -43.71 19.02
N ASN A 112 1.86 -44.67 18.80
CA ASN A 112 3.25 -44.50 19.22
C ASN A 112 3.94 -43.55 18.23
N CYS A 113 4.43 -42.41 18.72
CA CYS A 113 5.22 -41.48 17.92
C CYS A 113 6.70 -41.57 18.28
N SER A 114 7.57 -41.58 17.26
CA SER A 114 9.02 -41.51 17.42
C SER A 114 9.56 -40.18 16.89
N PHE A 115 10.48 -39.61 17.66
CA PHE A 115 11.27 -38.44 17.31
C PHE A 115 12.73 -38.81 17.60
N ASP A 116 13.34 -39.49 16.63
CA ASP A 116 14.71 -39.99 16.73
C ASP A 116 15.55 -39.38 15.60
N GLU A 117 16.87 -39.32 15.77
CA GLU A 117 17.80 -38.82 14.75
C GLU A 117 17.63 -39.56 13.40
N VAL A 118 17.32 -40.85 13.47
CA VAL A 118 17.00 -41.69 12.31
C VAL A 118 15.80 -41.18 11.53
N VAL A 119 14.74 -40.78 12.24
CA VAL A 119 13.51 -40.25 11.65
C VAL A 119 13.80 -38.90 10.99
N LEU A 120 14.59 -38.05 11.64
CA LEU A 120 14.96 -36.73 11.10
C LEU A 120 15.79 -36.85 9.82
N GLU A 121 16.76 -37.76 9.78
CA GLU A 121 17.59 -37.97 8.58
C GLU A 121 16.77 -38.55 7.43
N ILE A 122 15.80 -39.41 7.74
CA ILE A 122 14.84 -39.88 6.75
C ILE A 122 13.96 -38.73 6.23
N ILE A 123 13.39 -37.90 7.10
CA ILE A 123 12.58 -36.74 6.71
C ILE A 123 13.40 -35.79 5.84
N ARG A 124 14.70 -35.62 6.15
CA ARG A 124 15.63 -34.85 5.32
C ARG A 124 15.80 -35.45 3.92
N GLY A 125 15.95 -36.77 3.81
CA GLY A 125 15.98 -37.47 2.51
C GLY A 125 14.68 -37.30 1.72
N ILE A 126 13.52 -37.41 2.38
CA ILE A 126 12.20 -37.16 1.77
C ILE A 126 12.11 -35.72 1.28
N ARG A 127 12.61 -34.74 2.05
CA ARG A 127 12.63 -33.33 1.65
C ARG A 127 13.55 -33.10 0.45
N TYR A 128 14.71 -33.75 0.40
CA TYR A 128 15.66 -33.62 -0.71
C TYR A 128 15.11 -34.19 -2.03
N HIS A 129 14.41 -35.33 -1.96
CA HIS A 129 13.81 -35.99 -3.13
C HIS A 129 12.32 -35.69 -3.34
N GLY A 130 11.74 -34.77 -2.56
CA GLY A 130 10.29 -34.61 -2.42
C GLY A 130 9.56 -34.36 -3.74
N GLU A 131 10.16 -33.58 -4.63
CA GLU A 131 9.59 -33.27 -5.96
C GLU A 131 9.52 -34.52 -6.87
N LYS A 132 10.44 -35.47 -6.71
CA LYS A 132 10.48 -36.72 -7.51
C LYS A 132 9.66 -37.84 -6.87
N MET A 133 9.56 -37.87 -5.53
CA MET A 133 8.79 -38.88 -4.80
C MET A 133 7.28 -38.60 -4.85
N LEU A 134 6.87 -37.34 -4.89
CA LEU A 134 5.47 -36.93 -5.05
C LEU A 134 5.11 -36.81 -6.53
N LYS A 135 4.97 -37.97 -7.20
CA LYS A 135 4.70 -38.09 -8.66
C LYS A 135 3.44 -37.37 -9.16
N GLN A 136 2.58 -36.89 -8.27
CA GLN A 136 1.35 -36.16 -8.60
C GLN A 136 1.59 -34.69 -8.95
N PHE A 137 2.76 -34.13 -8.63
CA PHE A 137 3.09 -32.73 -8.94
C PHE A 137 4.01 -32.62 -10.15
N LYS A 138 3.82 -31.57 -10.96
CA LYS A 138 4.80 -31.19 -11.98
C LYS A 138 5.97 -30.47 -11.30
N GLN A 139 7.11 -30.50 -11.98
CA GLN A 139 8.30 -29.79 -11.52
C GLN A 139 7.99 -28.28 -11.38
N GLY A 140 8.26 -27.72 -10.20
CA GLY A 140 8.05 -26.31 -9.86
C GLY A 140 6.71 -25.95 -9.19
N ASP A 141 5.72 -26.84 -9.16
CA ASP A 141 4.42 -26.55 -8.53
C ASP A 141 4.54 -26.43 -7.00
N LEU A 142 5.37 -27.27 -6.39
CA LEU A 142 5.60 -27.26 -4.94
C LEU A 142 6.29 -25.96 -4.48
N ALA A 143 7.22 -25.42 -5.27
CA ALA A 143 7.87 -24.14 -5.00
C ALA A 143 6.87 -22.96 -5.07
N ARG A 144 5.94 -22.99 -6.03
CA ARG A 144 4.88 -21.97 -6.11
C ARG A 144 3.91 -22.04 -4.93
N ALA A 145 3.53 -23.26 -4.52
CA ALA A 145 2.70 -23.47 -3.34
C ALA A 145 3.40 -22.96 -2.06
N GLN A 146 4.70 -23.23 -1.91
CA GLN A 146 5.51 -22.71 -0.81
C GLN A 146 5.57 -21.18 -0.78
N LEU A 147 5.74 -20.53 -1.94
CA LEU A 147 5.72 -19.07 -2.03
C LEU A 147 4.37 -18.50 -1.57
N GLY A 148 3.27 -19.06 -2.08
CA GLY A 148 1.92 -18.63 -1.75
C GLY A 148 1.61 -18.81 -0.26
N LEU A 149 1.91 -19.98 0.29
CA LEU A 149 1.67 -20.30 1.70
C LEU A 149 2.57 -19.46 2.62
N GLY A 150 3.84 -19.28 2.26
CA GLY A 150 4.78 -18.46 3.03
C GLY A 150 4.35 -16.99 3.12
N HIS A 151 3.85 -16.43 2.02
CA HIS A 151 3.25 -15.08 2.02
C HIS A 151 2.00 -15.02 2.90
N SER A 152 1.08 -15.97 2.77
CA SER A 152 -0.16 -15.98 3.55
C SER A 152 0.10 -16.17 5.05
N TYR A 153 0.97 -17.10 5.43
CA TYR A 153 1.38 -17.35 6.81
C TYR A 153 2.03 -16.12 7.43
N SER A 154 2.99 -15.51 6.74
CA SER A 154 3.67 -14.31 7.24
C SER A 154 2.69 -13.14 7.39
N ARG A 155 1.77 -12.94 6.44
CA ARG A 155 0.74 -11.89 6.51
C ARG A 155 -0.22 -12.11 7.67
N ALA A 156 -0.63 -13.35 7.92
CA ALA A 156 -1.51 -13.71 9.02
C ALA A 156 -0.83 -13.48 10.38
N LYS A 157 0.40 -13.98 10.57
CA LYS A 157 1.16 -13.81 11.84
C LYS A 157 1.50 -12.34 12.11
N VAL A 158 1.86 -11.55 11.10
CA VAL A 158 2.18 -10.12 11.25
C VAL A 158 0.90 -9.25 11.32
N LYS A 159 -0.29 -9.84 11.16
CA LYS A 159 -1.57 -9.11 11.03
C LYS A 159 -1.46 -7.96 10.03
N PHE A 160 -0.96 -8.27 8.84
CA PHE A 160 -0.72 -7.25 7.81
C PHE A 160 -2.03 -6.54 7.42
N ASN A 161 -2.17 -5.29 7.86
CA ASN A 161 -3.38 -4.52 7.64
C ASN A 161 -3.42 -3.97 6.20
N VAL A 162 -4.25 -4.58 5.36
CA VAL A 162 -4.46 -4.17 3.95
C VAL A 162 -5.03 -2.75 3.85
N ASN A 163 -5.77 -2.29 4.87
CA ASN A 163 -6.38 -0.97 4.86
C ASN A 163 -5.35 0.16 5.02
N ARG A 164 -4.18 -0.15 5.61
CA ARG A 164 -3.04 0.78 5.79
C ARG A 164 -2.09 0.81 4.59
N SER A 165 -2.57 0.45 3.40
CA SER A 165 -1.77 0.51 2.16
C SER A 165 -1.47 1.96 1.79
N ASP A 166 -0.25 2.39 2.09
CA ASP A 166 0.34 3.69 1.74
C ASP A 166 0.74 3.77 0.27
N ASN A 167 0.98 2.63 -0.39
CA ASN A 167 1.29 2.58 -1.82
C ASN A 167 0.18 3.24 -2.67
N MET A 168 -1.10 3.07 -2.31
CA MET A 168 -2.21 3.71 -3.03
C MET A 168 -2.13 5.24 -2.97
N ILE A 169 -1.68 5.80 -1.84
CA ILE A 169 -1.49 7.25 -1.68
C ILE A 169 -0.34 7.73 -2.57
N ILE A 170 0.77 7.00 -2.60
CA ILE A 170 1.97 7.34 -3.39
C ILE A 170 1.64 7.36 -4.89
N GLN A 171 0.91 6.36 -5.37
CA GLN A 171 0.48 6.30 -6.77
C GLN A 171 -0.53 7.39 -7.09
N ALA A 172 -1.52 7.63 -6.21
CA ALA A 172 -2.54 8.64 -6.41
C ALA A 172 -1.95 10.06 -6.50
N ILE A 173 -1.01 10.44 -5.64
CA ILE A 173 -0.39 11.78 -5.70
C ILE A 173 0.51 11.95 -6.92
N SER A 174 1.26 10.91 -7.31
CA SER A 174 2.10 10.94 -8.50
C SER A 174 1.26 11.08 -9.76
N LEU A 175 0.13 10.37 -9.83
CA LEU A 175 -0.83 10.50 -10.91
C LEU A 175 -1.50 11.88 -10.92
N LEU A 176 -1.86 12.43 -9.76
CA LEU A 176 -2.46 13.76 -9.65
C LEU A 176 -1.49 14.86 -10.12
N ASP A 177 -0.22 14.81 -9.71
CA ASP A 177 0.80 15.76 -10.16
C ASP A 177 1.09 15.63 -11.67
N GLN A 178 0.93 14.44 -12.25
CA GLN A 178 1.05 14.21 -13.70
C GLN A 178 -0.17 14.76 -14.45
N LEU A 179 -1.39 14.46 -13.97
CA LEU A 179 -2.63 14.97 -14.53
C LEU A 179 -2.68 16.49 -14.52
N ASP A 180 -2.18 17.16 -13.48
CA ASP A 180 -2.15 18.62 -13.41
C ASP A 180 -1.31 19.23 -14.55
N LYS A 181 -0.18 18.60 -14.90
CA LYS A 181 0.66 19.04 -16.03
C LYS A 181 0.01 18.74 -17.37
N ASP A 182 -0.59 17.56 -17.50
CA ASP A 182 -1.20 17.11 -18.75
C ASP A 182 -2.46 17.92 -19.05
N VAL A 183 -3.33 18.16 -18.06
CA VAL A 183 -4.51 19.03 -18.18
C VAL A 183 -4.08 20.43 -18.60
N ASN A 184 -3.05 21.02 -17.97
CA ASN A 184 -2.59 22.34 -18.38
C ASN A 184 -2.04 22.35 -19.81
N THR A 185 -1.23 21.35 -20.18
CA THR A 185 -0.66 21.24 -21.52
C THR A 185 -1.76 21.06 -22.57
N PHE A 186 -2.72 20.17 -22.33
CA PHE A 186 -3.84 19.94 -23.24
C PHE A 186 -4.77 21.13 -23.34
N SER A 187 -5.05 21.83 -22.22
CA SER A 187 -5.80 23.07 -22.26
C SER A 187 -5.12 24.16 -23.09
N MET A 188 -3.79 24.31 -22.98
CA MET A 188 -3.03 25.24 -23.83
C MET A 188 -3.13 24.85 -25.31
N ARG A 189 -3.08 23.54 -25.63
CA ARG A 189 -3.26 23.06 -27.01
C ARG A 189 -4.67 23.32 -27.56
N ILE A 190 -5.72 23.14 -26.74
CA ILE A 190 -7.10 23.50 -27.15
C ILE A 190 -7.20 24.99 -27.43
N ARG A 191 -6.60 25.83 -26.56
CA ARG A 191 -6.57 27.29 -26.77
C ARG A 191 -5.92 27.64 -28.09
N GLU A 192 -4.74 27.13 -28.37
CA GLU A 192 -4.04 27.40 -29.64
C GLU A 192 -4.84 26.90 -30.85
N TRP A 193 -5.41 25.69 -30.78
CA TRP A 193 -6.11 25.07 -31.91
C TRP A 193 -7.44 25.78 -32.21
N TYR A 194 -8.22 26.11 -31.19
CA TYR A 194 -9.50 26.80 -31.37
C TYR A 194 -9.34 28.32 -31.62
N SER A 195 -8.24 28.93 -31.15
CA SER A 195 -7.95 30.36 -31.42
C SER A 195 -7.83 30.69 -32.90
N TRP A 196 -7.48 29.72 -33.75
CA TRP A 196 -7.44 29.94 -35.19
C TRP A 196 -8.83 30.28 -35.75
N HIS A 197 -9.87 29.69 -35.15
CA HIS A 197 -11.27 29.94 -35.49
C HIS A 197 -11.90 31.09 -34.70
N PHE A 198 -11.64 31.18 -33.40
CA PHE A 198 -12.18 32.23 -32.53
C PHE A 198 -11.11 32.78 -31.56
N PRO A 199 -10.24 33.70 -32.02
CA PRO A 199 -9.10 34.20 -31.25
C PRO A 199 -9.50 35.10 -30.06
N GLU A 200 -10.62 35.80 -30.14
CA GLU A 200 -11.07 36.73 -29.11
C GLU A 200 -11.46 36.01 -27.80
N LEU A 201 -11.93 34.75 -27.90
CA LEU A 201 -12.32 33.94 -26.74
C LEU A 201 -11.17 33.72 -25.76
N VAL A 202 -9.92 33.61 -26.25
CA VAL A 202 -8.74 33.46 -25.39
C VAL A 202 -8.49 34.70 -24.54
N ARG A 203 -8.82 35.89 -25.04
CA ARG A 203 -8.64 37.15 -24.29
C ARG A 203 -9.74 37.35 -23.25
N LEU A 204 -10.95 36.88 -23.55
CA LEU A 204 -12.12 37.00 -22.67
C LEU A 204 -12.08 35.98 -21.52
N VAL A 205 -11.66 34.73 -21.80
CA VAL A 205 -11.72 33.64 -20.82
C VAL A 205 -10.31 33.23 -20.41
N ASN A 206 -9.94 33.56 -19.17
CA ASN A 206 -8.65 33.21 -18.58
C ASN A 206 -8.59 31.76 -18.05
N ASP A 207 -9.72 31.20 -17.61
CA ASP A 207 -9.76 29.83 -17.06
C ASP A 207 -9.76 28.77 -18.16
N ASN A 208 -8.75 27.91 -18.12
CA ASN A 208 -8.55 26.79 -19.03
C ASN A 208 -9.66 25.74 -19.00
N ALA A 209 -10.24 25.47 -17.83
CA ALA A 209 -11.32 24.50 -17.70
C ALA A 209 -12.60 25.02 -18.36
N LYS A 210 -12.97 26.27 -18.04
CA LYS A 210 -14.13 26.94 -18.64
C LYS A 210 -13.97 27.10 -20.15
N TYR A 211 -12.77 27.45 -20.61
CA TYR A 211 -12.47 27.58 -22.04
C TYR A 211 -12.76 26.28 -22.80
N ALA A 212 -12.36 25.13 -22.28
CA ALA A 212 -12.62 23.84 -22.93
C ALA A 212 -14.14 23.53 -23.02
N VAL A 213 -14.90 23.86 -21.98
CA VAL A 213 -16.37 23.69 -21.97
C VAL A 213 -17.04 24.64 -22.97
N LEU A 214 -16.59 25.90 -23.03
CA LEU A 214 -17.10 26.90 -23.97
C LEU A 214 -16.78 26.53 -25.42
N ALA A 215 -15.55 26.12 -25.73
CA ALA A 215 -15.17 25.68 -27.07
C ALA A 215 -16.03 24.52 -27.57
N LYS A 216 -16.41 23.59 -26.66
CA LYS A 216 -17.34 22.51 -26.97
C LYS A 216 -18.75 23.01 -27.25
N LEU A 217 -19.28 23.90 -26.41
CA LEU A 217 -20.66 24.42 -26.49
C LEU A 217 -20.87 25.33 -27.71
N ILE A 218 -19.95 26.27 -27.93
CA ILE A 218 -19.99 27.24 -29.03
C ILE A 218 -19.88 26.49 -30.35
N GLY A 219 -18.86 25.64 -30.50
CA GLY A 219 -18.60 24.92 -31.74
C GLY A 219 -18.19 25.89 -32.85
N ASP A 220 -19.05 26.05 -33.86
CA ASP A 220 -18.81 27.02 -34.94
C ASP A 220 -19.37 28.39 -34.53
N LYS A 221 -18.57 29.45 -34.72
CA LYS A 221 -18.94 30.84 -34.39
C LYS A 221 -20.21 31.30 -35.13
N SER A 222 -20.45 30.75 -36.32
CA SER A 222 -21.63 31.06 -37.15
C SER A 222 -22.96 30.64 -36.51
N THR A 223 -22.91 29.63 -35.62
CA THR A 223 -24.08 29.02 -34.98
C THR A 223 -24.36 29.62 -33.60
N LEU A 224 -23.74 30.75 -33.28
CA LEU A 224 -23.90 31.43 -31.99
C LEU A 224 -25.07 32.42 -32.07
N SER A 225 -26.20 32.07 -31.43
CA SER A 225 -27.39 32.93 -31.28
C SER A 225 -27.61 33.33 -29.82
N GLU A 226 -28.47 34.33 -29.59
CA GLU A 226 -28.85 34.82 -28.26
C GLU A 226 -29.51 33.73 -27.38
N ASP A 227 -30.06 32.67 -28.00
CA ASP A 227 -30.66 31.54 -27.28
C ASP A 227 -29.64 30.76 -26.41
N LYS A 228 -28.35 30.79 -26.79
CA LYS A 228 -27.27 30.13 -26.06
C LYS A 228 -26.69 30.99 -24.92
N ILE A 229 -27.15 32.24 -24.76
CA ILE A 229 -26.71 33.13 -23.67
C ILE A 229 -26.88 32.46 -22.31
N ASN A 230 -28.02 31.81 -22.08
CA ASN A 230 -28.33 31.19 -20.81
C ASN A 230 -27.36 30.07 -20.44
N ASP A 231 -26.87 29.31 -21.42
CA ASP A 231 -25.94 28.20 -21.17
C ASP A 231 -24.49 28.68 -21.05
N ILE A 232 -24.11 29.73 -21.79
CA ILE A 232 -22.81 30.40 -21.63
C ILE A 232 -22.73 31.05 -20.24
N THR A 233 -23.78 31.76 -19.82
CA THR A 233 -23.86 32.43 -18.52
C THR A 233 -23.67 31.44 -17.36
N LYS A 234 -24.24 30.23 -17.45
CA LYS A 234 -24.02 29.16 -16.46
C LYS A 234 -22.55 28.72 -16.37
N ILE A 235 -21.82 28.71 -17.48
CA ILE A 235 -20.41 28.28 -17.53
C ILE A 235 -19.48 29.37 -17.00
N VAL A 236 -19.88 30.63 -17.13
CA VAL A 236 -19.11 31.81 -16.71
C VAL A 236 -19.54 32.27 -15.30
N ASP A 237 -20.01 31.35 -14.46
CA ASP A 237 -20.41 31.60 -13.06
C ASP A 237 -21.45 32.72 -12.87
N GLY A 238 -22.34 32.95 -13.84
CA GLY A 238 -23.42 33.95 -13.74
C GLY A 238 -23.05 35.36 -14.21
N ASP A 239 -21.91 35.55 -14.86
CA ASP A 239 -21.51 36.84 -15.45
C ASP A 239 -22.21 37.05 -16.81
N GLU A 240 -23.35 37.75 -16.77
CA GLU A 240 -24.16 38.07 -17.96
C GLU A 240 -23.42 39.03 -18.92
N ASP A 241 -22.63 39.96 -18.37
CA ASP A 241 -21.87 40.92 -19.16
C ASP A 241 -20.80 40.19 -19.99
N LEU A 242 -20.06 39.28 -19.37
CA LEU A 242 -19.05 38.49 -20.08
C LEU A 242 -19.67 37.56 -21.13
N ALA A 243 -20.86 37.02 -20.87
CA ALA A 243 -21.59 36.20 -21.85
C ALA A 243 -22.03 37.01 -23.08
N GLN A 244 -22.54 38.24 -22.88
CA GLN A 244 -22.87 39.15 -23.98
C GLN A 244 -21.62 39.55 -24.77
N HIS A 245 -20.53 39.89 -24.08
CA HIS A 245 -19.24 40.22 -24.71
C HIS A 245 -18.70 39.08 -25.57
N ILE A 246 -18.91 37.80 -25.20
CA ILE A 246 -18.50 36.65 -26.01
C ILE A 246 -19.31 36.57 -27.31
N ILE A 247 -20.61 36.88 -27.28
CA ILE A 247 -21.47 36.87 -28.47
C ILE A 247 -21.14 38.04 -29.39
N ASP A 248 -20.96 39.22 -28.83
CA ASP A 248 -20.55 40.40 -29.60
C ASP A 248 -19.18 40.17 -30.24
N ALA A 249 -18.24 39.57 -29.49
CA ALA A 249 -16.94 39.20 -30.01
C ALA A 249 -17.03 38.14 -31.12
N ALA A 250 -18.01 37.21 -31.06
CA ALA A 250 -18.23 36.24 -32.13
C ALA A 250 -18.78 36.90 -33.40
N ARG A 251 -19.69 37.88 -33.26
CA ARG A 251 -20.21 38.68 -34.39
C ARG A 251 -19.12 39.54 -35.04
N SER A 252 -18.19 40.08 -34.25
CA SER A 252 -17.06 40.89 -34.72
C SER A 252 -15.77 40.09 -34.93
N SER A 253 -15.80 38.75 -34.89
CA SER A 253 -14.59 37.93 -34.87
C SER A 253 -13.86 37.97 -36.21
N MET A 254 -12.55 38.12 -36.15
CA MET A 254 -11.65 38.10 -37.32
C MET A 254 -11.08 36.70 -37.60
N GLY A 255 -11.49 35.67 -36.85
CA GLY A 255 -10.99 34.30 -37.01
C GLY A 255 -11.43 33.64 -38.32
N THR A 256 -10.72 32.60 -38.75
CA THR A 256 -11.00 31.90 -40.02
C THR A 256 -12.10 30.86 -39.87
N ASP A 257 -12.87 30.61 -40.93
CA ASP A 257 -13.86 29.53 -40.91
C ASP A 257 -13.16 28.16 -40.94
N ILE A 258 -13.67 27.23 -40.12
CA ILE A 258 -13.04 25.94 -39.89
C ILE A 258 -13.83 24.82 -40.59
N SER A 259 -13.13 23.79 -41.06
CA SER A 259 -13.78 22.61 -41.62
C SER A 259 -14.59 21.87 -40.55
N PRO A 260 -15.77 21.32 -40.88
CA PRO A 260 -16.56 20.51 -39.94
C PRO A 260 -15.79 19.32 -39.35
N ILE A 261 -14.88 18.72 -40.12
CA ILE A 261 -14.07 17.57 -39.68
C ILE A 261 -13.09 18.01 -38.59
N ASP A 262 -12.44 19.16 -38.77
CA ASP A 262 -11.50 19.70 -37.78
C ASP A 262 -12.23 20.16 -36.52
N LEU A 263 -13.42 20.74 -36.66
CA LEU A 263 -14.27 21.11 -35.53
C LEU A 263 -14.69 19.89 -34.70
N ILE A 264 -15.00 18.76 -35.33
CA ILE A 264 -15.30 17.50 -34.63
C ILE A 264 -14.09 17.04 -33.80
N ASN A 265 -12.90 17.09 -34.38
CA ASN A 265 -11.67 16.72 -33.67
C ASN A 265 -11.37 17.64 -32.48
N ILE A 266 -11.57 18.96 -32.63
CA ILE A 266 -11.43 19.92 -31.53
C ILE A 266 -12.44 19.64 -30.42
N LYS A 267 -13.71 19.37 -30.77
CA LYS A 267 -14.75 19.01 -29.79
C LYS A 267 -14.41 17.72 -29.04
N LEU A 268 -13.97 16.67 -29.73
CA LEU A 268 -13.54 15.42 -29.11
C LEU A 268 -12.35 15.63 -28.17
N PHE A 269 -11.39 16.48 -28.56
CA PHE A 269 -10.25 16.80 -27.73
C PHE A 269 -10.66 17.63 -26.49
N ALA A 270 -11.56 18.60 -26.65
CA ALA A 270 -12.16 19.35 -25.54
C ALA A 270 -12.90 18.42 -24.57
N ASP A 271 -13.68 17.47 -25.08
CA ASP A 271 -14.35 16.44 -24.27
C ASP A 271 -13.35 15.62 -23.45
N ARG A 272 -12.22 15.24 -24.05
CA ARG A 272 -11.19 14.49 -23.35
C ARG A 272 -10.58 15.31 -22.21
N VAL A 273 -10.34 16.60 -22.42
CA VAL A 273 -9.79 17.49 -21.38
C VAL A 273 -10.78 17.74 -20.25
N ILE A 274 -12.07 17.91 -20.56
CA ILE A 274 -13.13 18.03 -19.55
C ILE A 274 -13.19 16.75 -18.69
N SER A 275 -13.20 15.58 -19.34
CA SER A 275 -13.18 14.28 -18.65
C SER A 275 -11.95 14.10 -17.76
N LEU A 276 -10.76 14.53 -18.22
CA LEU A 276 -9.53 14.48 -17.41
C LEU A 276 -9.61 15.43 -16.20
N ASN A 277 -10.20 16.61 -16.35
CA ASN A 277 -10.37 17.55 -15.25
C ASN A 277 -11.38 17.03 -14.20
N GLU A 278 -12.47 16.39 -14.62
CA GLU A 278 -13.39 15.70 -13.71
C GLU A 278 -12.71 14.53 -13.00
N TYR A 279 -11.92 13.72 -13.73
CA TYR A 279 -11.18 12.61 -13.14
C TYR A 279 -10.17 13.09 -12.11
N ARG A 280 -9.48 14.20 -12.37
CA ARG A 280 -8.59 14.87 -11.41
C ARG A 280 -9.34 15.24 -10.12
N ALA A 281 -10.53 15.83 -10.20
CA ALA A 281 -11.34 16.18 -9.02
C ALA A 281 -11.79 14.94 -8.23
N ARG A 282 -12.15 13.86 -8.92
CA ARG A 282 -12.48 12.57 -8.29
C ARG A 282 -11.26 11.96 -7.59
N LEU A 283 -10.09 11.98 -8.25
CA LEU A 283 -8.85 11.47 -7.70
C LEU A 283 -8.41 12.27 -6.46
N PHE A 284 -8.61 13.58 -6.48
CA PHE A 284 -8.38 14.45 -5.32
C PHE A 284 -9.24 14.04 -4.12
N SER A 285 -10.55 13.86 -4.34
CA SER A 285 -11.49 13.43 -3.30
C SER A 285 -11.14 12.02 -2.76
N TYR A 286 -10.73 11.11 -3.65
CA TYR A 286 -10.23 9.79 -3.27
C TYR A 286 -8.98 9.87 -2.39
N LEU A 287 -8.02 10.72 -2.76
CA LEU A 287 -6.79 10.95 -1.99
C LEU A 287 -7.10 11.49 -0.60
N GLN A 288 -8.02 12.45 -0.47
CA GLN A 288 -8.45 12.99 0.84
C GLN A 288 -9.04 11.90 1.73
N ASN A 289 -9.99 11.11 1.21
CA ASN A 289 -10.61 10.02 1.95
C ASN A 289 -9.58 8.97 2.39
N LYS A 290 -8.66 8.61 1.48
CA LYS A 290 -7.63 7.61 1.79
C LYS A 290 -6.62 8.13 2.80
N MET A 291 -6.24 9.40 2.71
CA MET A 291 -5.34 10.05 3.66
C MET A 291 -5.93 10.09 5.07
N ASN A 292 -7.22 10.38 5.21
CA ASN A 292 -7.90 10.37 6.51
C ASN A 292 -7.94 8.98 7.17
N ILE A 293 -7.96 7.90 6.38
CA ILE A 293 -7.90 6.53 6.89
C ILE A 293 -6.48 6.14 7.30
N VAL A 294 -5.47 6.51 6.50
CA VAL A 294 -4.09 6.04 6.68
C VAL A 294 -3.26 6.93 7.62
N ALA A 295 -3.36 8.25 7.47
CA ALA A 295 -2.58 9.24 8.22
C ALA A 295 -3.40 10.51 8.54
N PRO A 296 -4.43 10.40 9.41
CA PRO A 296 -5.29 11.53 9.76
C PRO A 296 -4.55 12.65 10.48
N ASN A 297 -3.58 12.37 11.35
CA ASN A 297 -2.90 13.42 12.10
C ASN A 297 -2.01 14.28 11.21
N LEU A 298 -1.28 13.65 10.28
CA LEU A 298 -0.49 14.35 9.28
C LEU A 298 -1.38 15.18 8.36
N ALA A 299 -2.53 14.63 7.93
CA ALA A 299 -3.52 15.31 7.12
C ALA A 299 -4.03 16.60 7.79
N THR A 300 -4.47 16.49 9.05
CA THR A 300 -4.98 17.64 9.82
C THR A 300 -3.89 18.69 10.07
N LEU A 301 -2.63 18.27 10.25
CA LEU A 301 -1.53 19.17 10.59
C LEU A 301 -1.04 20.01 9.40
N ILE A 302 -0.87 19.44 8.20
CA ILE A 302 -0.26 20.13 7.05
C ILE A 302 -1.12 20.15 5.79
N GLY A 303 -2.26 19.47 5.79
CA GLY A 303 -3.11 19.25 4.63
C GLY A 303 -2.78 17.95 3.89
N GLU A 304 -3.78 17.41 3.20
CA GLU A 304 -3.75 16.09 2.58
C GLU A 304 -2.74 16.03 1.42
N ILE A 305 -2.66 17.08 0.60
CA ILE A 305 -1.75 17.12 -0.56
C ILE A 305 -0.29 17.15 -0.12
N VAL A 306 0.04 18.03 0.83
CA VAL A 306 1.42 18.19 1.31
C VAL A 306 1.83 16.93 2.08
N GLY A 307 0.93 16.35 2.89
CA GLY A 307 1.13 15.06 3.54
C GLY A 307 1.39 13.93 2.53
N ALA A 308 0.59 13.83 1.48
CA ALA A 308 0.76 12.83 0.43
C ALA A 308 2.10 12.96 -0.29
N ARG A 309 2.52 14.19 -0.63
CA ARG A 309 3.83 14.43 -1.25
C ARG A 309 4.99 14.07 -0.33
N LEU A 310 4.88 14.30 0.98
CA LEU A 310 5.92 13.88 1.94
C LEU A 310 6.03 12.35 2.01
N ILE A 311 4.89 11.63 2.03
CA ILE A 311 4.88 10.16 2.04
C ILE A 311 5.46 9.62 0.74
N ALA A 312 5.07 10.18 -0.41
CA ALA A 312 5.57 9.76 -1.72
C ALA A 312 7.07 9.97 -1.88
N HIS A 313 7.60 11.14 -1.47
CA HIS A 313 9.03 11.41 -1.54
C HIS A 313 9.85 10.56 -0.56
N ALA A 314 9.26 10.15 0.59
CA ALA A 314 9.89 9.20 1.51
C ALA A 314 9.76 7.72 1.05
N GLY A 315 8.88 7.43 0.09
CA GLY A 315 8.62 6.11 -0.47
C GLY A 315 7.70 5.20 0.36
N SER A 316 7.49 5.51 1.65
CA SER A 316 6.47 4.87 2.51
C SER A 316 6.23 5.70 3.76
N LEU A 317 5.08 5.49 4.41
CA LEU A 317 4.79 6.11 5.71
C LEU A 317 5.77 5.62 6.79
N THR A 318 6.17 4.35 6.71
CA THR A 318 7.16 3.74 7.61
C THR A 318 8.55 4.35 7.45
N ASN A 319 8.97 4.68 6.23
CA ASN A 319 10.24 5.38 6.03
C ASN A 319 10.15 6.83 6.53
N LEU A 320 9.02 7.50 6.30
CA LEU A 320 8.78 8.85 6.78
C LEU A 320 8.83 8.94 8.32
N SER A 321 8.31 7.94 9.03
CA SER A 321 8.33 7.90 10.50
C SER A 321 9.74 7.68 11.07
N LYS A 322 10.59 6.95 10.33
CA LYS A 322 12.01 6.72 10.66
C LYS A 322 12.88 7.95 10.40
N TYR A 323 12.52 8.82 9.45
CA TYR A 323 13.30 10.01 9.17
C TYR A 323 13.35 10.97 10.38
N PRO A 324 14.52 11.58 10.66
CA PRO A 324 14.61 12.61 11.66
C PRO A 324 13.94 13.90 11.15
N ALA A 325 13.47 14.73 12.07
CA ALA A 325 12.79 15.97 11.73
C ALA A 325 13.64 16.93 10.89
N SER A 326 14.97 16.91 11.06
CA SER A 326 15.91 17.68 10.24
C SER A 326 15.87 17.29 8.76
N THR A 327 15.69 15.99 8.45
CA THR A 327 15.55 15.49 7.08
C THR A 327 14.17 15.85 6.53
N VAL A 328 13.12 15.70 7.33
CA VAL A 328 11.74 16.07 6.97
C VAL A 328 11.65 17.57 6.61
N GLN A 329 12.42 18.43 7.29
CA GLN A 329 12.46 19.87 7.02
C GLN A 329 12.91 20.21 5.57
N ILE A 330 13.89 19.47 5.06
CA ILE A 330 14.56 19.72 3.76
C ILE A 330 14.10 18.76 2.65
N LEU A 331 13.14 17.89 2.94
CA LEU A 331 12.65 16.87 2.03
C LEU A 331 12.17 17.52 0.72
N GLY A 332 12.69 17.06 -0.42
CA GLY A 332 12.44 17.67 -1.75
C GLY A 332 13.35 18.84 -2.15
N ALA A 333 14.18 19.38 -1.23
CA ALA A 333 15.21 20.39 -1.52
C ALA A 333 16.63 19.80 -1.61
N GLU A 334 16.75 18.48 -1.75
CA GLU A 334 18.01 17.73 -1.71
C GLU A 334 19.02 18.20 -2.76
N LYS A 335 18.59 18.46 -4.01
CA LYS A 335 19.47 18.96 -5.07
C LYS A 335 20.11 20.29 -4.68
N ALA A 336 19.34 21.19 -4.09
CA ALA A 336 19.84 22.49 -3.62
C ALA A 336 20.77 22.33 -2.41
N LEU A 337 20.46 21.39 -1.51
CA LEU A 337 21.33 21.05 -0.38
C LEU A 337 22.69 20.51 -0.85
N PHE A 338 22.70 19.52 -1.73
CA PHE A 338 23.94 18.93 -2.23
C PHE A 338 24.77 19.94 -3.02
N ARG A 339 24.13 20.83 -3.78
CA ARG A 339 24.82 21.94 -4.45
C ARG A 339 25.46 22.88 -3.42
N ALA A 340 24.73 23.28 -2.39
CA ALA A 340 25.25 24.16 -1.34
C ALA A 340 26.39 23.51 -0.55
N LEU A 341 26.33 22.20 -0.28
CA LEU A 341 27.42 21.47 0.38
C LEU A 341 28.68 21.44 -0.48
N LYS A 342 28.54 21.21 -1.79
CA LYS A 342 29.68 21.24 -2.74
C LYS A 342 30.31 22.61 -2.85
N THR A 343 29.51 23.68 -2.90
CA THR A 343 30.00 25.05 -3.05
C THR A 343 30.28 25.76 -1.72
N ARG A 344 30.12 25.06 -0.58
CA ARG A 344 30.14 25.65 0.78
C ARG A 344 29.21 26.88 0.90
N GLY A 345 28.11 26.88 0.15
CA GLY A 345 27.10 27.93 0.15
C GLY A 345 26.04 27.79 1.24
N LYS A 346 25.04 28.67 1.23
CA LYS A 346 23.92 28.63 2.17
C LYS A 346 23.02 27.43 1.89
N THR A 347 22.80 26.58 2.89
CA THR A 347 21.89 25.43 2.79
C THR A 347 20.43 25.87 2.74
N PRO A 348 19.56 25.16 2.01
CA PRO A 348 18.13 25.41 2.01
C PRO A 348 17.54 25.21 3.42
N LYS A 349 16.54 26.02 3.77
CA LYS A 349 15.88 25.97 5.09
C LYS A 349 14.54 25.23 5.08
N TYR A 350 14.02 24.91 3.90
CA TYR A 350 12.71 24.29 3.71
C TYR A 350 12.69 23.53 2.38
N GLY A 351 11.91 22.45 2.33
CA GLY A 351 11.59 21.70 1.12
C GLY A 351 10.09 21.71 0.83
N LEU A 352 9.48 20.53 0.67
CA LEU A 352 8.05 20.36 0.36
C LEU A 352 7.11 21.00 1.39
N ILE A 353 7.53 21.05 2.67
CA ILE A 353 6.77 21.67 3.75
C ILE A 353 6.55 23.17 3.52
N PHE A 354 7.35 23.82 2.67
CA PHE A 354 7.18 25.23 2.31
C PHE A 354 5.79 25.54 1.74
N HIS A 355 5.15 24.57 1.09
CA HIS A 355 3.80 24.70 0.55
C HIS A 355 2.68 24.63 1.60
N SER A 356 3.03 24.42 2.89
CA SER A 356 2.05 24.50 3.97
C SER A 356 1.57 25.93 4.19
N SER A 357 0.29 26.08 4.54
CA SER A 357 -0.34 27.38 4.83
C SER A 357 0.36 28.13 5.97
N PHE A 358 0.88 27.41 6.98
CA PHE A 358 1.61 27.98 8.11
C PHE A 358 2.87 28.73 7.68
N ILE A 359 3.66 28.18 6.76
CA ILE A 359 4.89 28.83 6.29
C ILE A 359 4.59 29.98 5.35
N GLY A 360 3.50 29.90 4.58
CA GLY A 360 3.00 30.99 3.74
C GLY A 360 2.67 32.26 4.55
N ARG A 361 1.98 32.08 5.69
CA ARG A 361 1.58 33.17 6.60
C ARG A 361 2.73 33.76 7.41
N ALA A 362 3.76 32.97 7.69
CA ALA A 362 4.89 33.41 8.50
C ALA A 362 5.74 34.52 7.86
N GLY A 363 6.12 35.53 8.65
CA GLY A 363 7.06 36.56 8.22
C GLY A 363 8.43 36.01 7.79
N ALA A 364 9.07 36.62 6.79
CA ALA A 364 10.29 36.11 6.12
C ALA A 364 11.44 35.75 7.09
N LYS A 365 11.63 36.53 8.16
CA LYS A 365 12.65 36.27 9.20
C LYS A 365 12.38 34.99 10.00
N ASN A 366 11.10 34.68 10.24
CA ASN A 366 10.66 33.58 11.11
C ASN A 366 10.35 32.29 10.34
N LYS A 367 10.23 32.33 9.00
CA LYS A 367 9.95 31.15 8.15
C LYS A 367 10.83 29.94 8.47
N GLY A 368 12.14 30.14 8.63
CA GLY A 368 13.07 29.04 8.94
C GLY A 368 12.88 28.43 10.33
N ARG A 369 12.48 29.24 11.32
CA ARG A 369 12.20 28.77 12.70
C ARG A 369 10.90 27.99 12.75
N ILE A 370 9.87 28.48 12.07
CA ILE A 370 8.56 27.82 11.96
C ILE A 370 8.67 26.54 11.16
N SER A 371 9.42 26.53 10.05
CA SER A 371 9.66 25.31 9.26
C SER A 371 10.28 24.18 10.09
N ARG A 372 11.28 24.49 10.92
CA ARG A 372 11.87 23.51 11.85
C ARG A 372 10.85 23.01 12.88
N TYR A 373 10.08 23.92 13.47
CA TYR A 373 9.07 23.55 14.45
C TYR A 373 7.98 22.66 13.84
N LEU A 374 7.50 23.01 12.65
CA LEU A 374 6.53 22.24 11.89
C LEU A 374 7.08 20.86 11.53
N ALA A 375 8.33 20.77 11.04
CA ALA A 375 8.96 19.48 10.72
C ALA A 375 9.06 18.55 11.95
N ASN A 376 9.35 19.11 13.14
CA ASN A 376 9.32 18.35 14.40
C ASN A 376 7.92 17.80 14.69
N LYS A 377 6.87 18.62 14.53
CA LYS A 377 5.48 18.18 14.76
C LYS A 377 5.01 17.18 13.70
N CYS A 378 5.41 17.35 12.44
CA CYS A 378 5.13 16.41 11.36
C CYS A 378 5.79 15.04 11.61
N SER A 379 7.03 15.01 12.10
CA SER A 379 7.72 13.76 12.45
C SER A 379 7.06 13.03 13.62
N ILE A 380 6.51 13.77 14.59
CA ILE A 380 5.72 13.17 15.69
C ILE A 380 4.39 12.64 15.14
N ALA A 381 3.66 13.44 14.37
CA ALA A 381 2.40 13.03 13.76
C ALA A 381 2.56 11.79 12.88
N SER A 382 3.60 11.73 12.02
CA SER A 382 3.85 10.59 11.15
C SER A 382 4.19 9.32 11.93
N ARG A 383 4.85 9.42 13.09
CA ARG A 383 5.10 8.26 13.97
C ARG A 383 3.83 7.76 14.64
N ILE A 384 2.99 8.67 15.14
CA ILE A 384 1.68 8.31 15.71
C ILE A 384 0.82 7.63 14.64
N ASP A 385 0.74 8.23 13.45
CA ASP A 385 -0.02 7.70 12.32
C ASP A 385 0.54 6.38 11.76
N CYS A 386 1.82 6.06 11.98
CA CYS A 386 2.47 4.85 11.48
C CYS A 386 2.46 3.69 12.50
N PHE A 387 2.42 3.98 13.80
CA PHE A 387 2.50 2.95 14.85
C PHE A 387 1.21 2.78 15.65
N SER A 388 0.24 3.70 15.54
CA SER A 388 -1.10 3.47 16.09
C SER A 388 -1.84 2.39 15.27
N GLU A 389 -2.57 1.50 15.94
CA GLU A 389 -3.47 0.55 15.27
C GLU A 389 -4.70 1.27 14.70
N ASN A 390 -5.29 2.16 15.51
CA ASN A 390 -6.43 3.01 15.14
C ASN A 390 -6.02 4.48 15.25
N PRO A 391 -5.61 5.14 14.16
CA PRO A 391 -5.21 6.54 14.22
C PRO A 391 -6.44 7.43 14.43
N THR A 392 -6.35 8.36 15.38
CA THR A 392 -7.39 9.37 15.67
C THR A 392 -6.95 10.74 15.18
N THR A 393 -7.87 11.68 14.94
CA THR A 393 -7.56 13.05 14.49
C THR A 393 -7.13 14.00 15.62
N LYS A 394 -7.43 13.65 16.87
CA LYS A 394 -7.23 14.53 18.04
C LYS A 394 -5.78 14.96 18.24
N PHE A 395 -4.82 14.08 17.97
CA PHE A 395 -3.40 14.45 18.06
C PHE A 395 -3.03 15.49 17.00
N GLY A 396 -3.56 15.37 15.78
CA GLY A 396 -3.35 16.31 14.69
C GLY A 396 -3.91 17.68 15.00
N GLU A 397 -5.13 17.76 15.55
CA GLU A 397 -5.76 19.03 15.97
C GLU A 397 -4.97 19.72 17.08
N ALA A 398 -4.51 18.97 18.08
CA ALA A 398 -3.68 19.49 19.17
C ALA A 398 -2.32 19.97 18.67
N LEU A 399 -1.66 19.21 17.79
CA LEU A 399 -0.40 19.59 17.15
C LEU A 399 -0.56 20.83 16.28
N LYS A 400 -1.68 20.95 15.56
CA LYS A 400 -2.02 22.12 14.75
C LYS A 400 -2.17 23.37 15.62
N SER A 401 -2.94 23.25 16.71
CA SER A 401 -3.13 24.32 17.69
C SER A 401 -1.79 24.80 18.28
N GLN A 402 -0.87 23.89 18.58
CA GLN A 402 0.47 24.24 19.05
C GLN A 402 1.32 24.96 18.01
N VAL A 403 1.15 24.67 16.72
CA VAL A 403 1.85 25.39 15.64
C VAL A 403 1.27 26.81 15.52
N GLU A 404 -0.04 26.96 15.64
CA GLU A 404 -0.73 28.26 15.64
C GLU A 404 -0.32 29.12 16.84
N GLU A 405 -0.33 28.57 18.05
CA GLU A 405 0.19 29.24 19.25
C GLU A 405 1.64 29.68 19.07
N ARG A 406 2.47 28.83 18.43
CA ARG A 406 3.88 29.17 18.18
C ARG A 406 4.02 30.28 17.15
N MET A 407 3.10 30.40 16.18
CA MET A 407 3.07 31.54 15.27
C MET A 407 2.66 32.81 16.00
N MET A 408 1.61 32.75 16.82
CA MET A 408 1.18 33.88 17.65
C MET A 408 2.29 34.35 18.59
N PHE A 409 3.05 33.45 19.20
CA PHE A 409 4.23 33.82 20.00
C PHE A 409 5.22 34.72 19.24
N TYR A 410 5.45 34.49 17.95
CA TYR A 410 6.35 35.31 17.16
C TYR A 410 5.76 36.66 16.73
N GLU A 411 4.43 36.84 16.84
CA GLU A 411 3.71 38.07 16.52
C GLU A 411 3.42 38.90 17.77
N SER A 412 2.89 38.28 18.83
CA SER A 412 2.39 38.92 20.05
C SER A 412 3.23 38.65 21.31
N GLY A 413 4.18 37.71 21.27
CA GLY A 413 5.02 37.36 22.42
C GLY A 413 4.39 36.41 23.44
N LEU A 414 3.15 35.95 23.22
CA LEU A 414 2.44 35.01 24.11
C LEU A 414 3.13 33.65 24.18
N VAL A 415 3.56 33.23 25.38
CA VAL A 415 4.30 31.97 25.57
C VAL A 415 3.39 30.77 25.25
N PRO A 416 3.79 29.89 24.32
CA PRO A 416 2.99 28.73 23.93
C PRO A 416 2.99 27.66 25.02
N ARG A 417 1.96 26.83 25.05
CA ARG A 417 1.85 25.72 26.01
C ARG A 417 2.97 24.70 25.82
N LYS A 418 3.36 24.02 26.92
CA LYS A 418 4.36 22.94 26.84
C LYS A 418 3.76 21.75 26.09
N ASN A 419 4.61 21.07 25.31
CA ASN A 419 4.15 19.94 24.52
C ASN A 419 3.69 18.76 25.40
N THR A 420 4.30 18.56 26.56
CA THR A 420 3.98 17.48 27.50
C THR A 420 2.53 17.56 27.96
N ASP A 421 2.09 18.77 28.31
CA ASP A 421 0.81 19.01 28.97
C ASP A 421 -0.33 18.79 27.96
N VAL A 422 -0.18 19.34 26.75
CA VAL A 422 -1.13 19.13 25.65
C VAL A 422 -1.22 17.65 25.26
N MET A 423 -0.10 16.92 25.24
CA MET A 423 -0.12 15.49 24.90
C MET A 423 -0.79 14.66 25.99
N GLN A 424 -0.60 15.01 27.27
CA GLN A 424 -1.31 14.36 28.38
C GLN A 424 -2.82 14.62 28.32
N GLU A 425 -3.25 15.85 28.03
CA GLU A 425 -4.66 16.19 27.83
C GLU A 425 -5.30 15.36 26.71
N VAL A 426 -4.60 15.23 25.56
CA VAL A 426 -5.09 14.43 24.44
C VAL A 426 -5.17 12.94 24.81
N MET A 427 -4.14 12.39 25.48
CA MET A 427 -4.15 11.01 25.95
C MET A 427 -5.31 10.74 26.91
N GLN A 428 -5.58 11.64 27.85
CA GLN A 428 -6.73 11.54 28.75
C GLN A 428 -8.06 11.59 27.97
N SER A 429 -8.15 12.45 26.96
CA SER A 429 -9.35 12.57 26.12
C SER A 429 -9.62 11.33 25.25
N ILE A 430 -8.58 10.56 24.93
CA ILE A 430 -8.67 9.31 24.17
C ILE A 430 -8.98 8.15 25.12
N GLY A 431 -8.32 8.08 26.27
CA GLY A 431 -8.59 7.06 27.30
C GLY A 431 -10.01 7.10 27.85
N LYS A 432 -10.63 8.29 27.94
CA LYS A 432 -12.05 8.43 28.28
C LYS A 432 -12.99 7.89 27.20
N LEU A 433 -12.59 7.97 25.93
CA LEU A 433 -13.38 7.47 24.80
C LEU A 433 -13.36 5.94 24.74
N SER A 434 -12.21 5.32 25.01
CA SER A 434 -12.08 3.85 25.05
C SER A 434 -12.80 3.19 26.23
N LEU A 435 -13.21 3.97 27.24
CA LEU A 435 -14.00 3.48 28.39
C LEU A 435 -15.51 3.64 28.18
N GLN A 436 -15.94 4.37 27.16
CA GLN A 436 -17.35 4.61 26.84
C GLN A 436 -17.84 3.80 25.63
N SER A 437 -16.93 3.25 24.83
CA SER A 437 -17.16 2.25 23.78
C SER A 437 -16.87 0.85 24.29
#